data_AF-A0AAW1ZI80-F1
#
_entry.id   AF-A0AAW1ZI80-F1
#
_cell.length_a   1.000
_cell.length_b   1.000
_cell.length_c   1.000
_cell.angle_alpha   90.00
_cell.angle_beta   90.00
_cell.angle_gamma   90.00
#
_symmetry.space_group_name_H-M   'P 1'
#
loop_
_entity.id
_entity.type
_entity.pdbx_description
1 polymer ?
#
loop_
_entity_poly.entity_id
_entity_poly.type
_entity_poly.pdbx_seq_one_letter_code
_entity_poly.pdbx_strand_id
1 'polypeptide(L)'
;MLERNELNLPEEVKKSHELNIEKSDMNVIMCWVCKKSVHEIKGIVLHEIQKEIKAVCKEMNILEHICEKYAYKYQFLILHLLFPGNSEHTCQHLNMCK
;
A
#
# COMPACT_ATOMS: atom_id res chain seq x y z
N MET A 1 -45.30 -32.60 12.00
CA MET A 1 -44.34 -32.35 13.10
C MET A 1 -42.95 -32.61 12.57
N LEU A 2 -42.08 -31.62 12.73
CA LEU A 2 -40.65 -31.65 12.40
C LEU A 2 -39.93 -32.65 13.30
N GLU A 3 -38.99 -33.41 12.76
CA GLU A 3 -37.70 -33.64 13.45
C GLU A 3 -36.59 -33.57 12.40
N ARG A 4 -35.85 -32.46 12.40
CA ARG A 4 -34.60 -32.29 11.65
C ARG A 4 -33.52 -33.00 12.44
N ASN A 5 -32.91 -34.03 11.87
CA ASN A 5 -31.69 -34.62 12.39
C ASN A 5 -30.56 -33.57 12.33
N GLU A 6 -30.10 -33.14 13.49
CA GLU A 6 -28.87 -32.36 13.64
C GLU A 6 -27.68 -33.27 13.31
N LEU A 7 -27.03 -33.00 12.17
CA LEU A 7 -25.73 -33.60 11.86
C LEU A 7 -24.71 -33.06 12.87
N ASN A 8 -24.36 -33.88 13.85
CA ASN A 8 -23.21 -33.67 14.72
C ASN A 8 -21.92 -33.76 13.89
N LEU A 9 -21.43 -32.60 13.46
CA LEU A 9 -20.13 -32.47 12.79
C LEU A 9 -18.98 -32.69 13.80
N PRO A 10 -17.94 -33.48 13.48
CA PRO A 10 -16.84 -33.78 14.39
C PRO A 10 -16.12 -32.52 14.88
N GLU A 11 -15.72 -32.48 16.16
CA GLU A 11 -15.06 -31.31 16.80
C GLU A 11 -13.79 -30.85 16.08
N GLU A 12 -13.09 -31.75 15.39
CA GLU A 12 -11.91 -31.45 14.58
C GLU A 12 -12.24 -30.57 13.36
N VAL A 13 -13.44 -30.72 12.79
CA VAL A 13 -13.92 -29.91 11.67
C VAL A 13 -14.25 -28.50 12.14
N LYS A 14 -14.83 -28.33 13.34
CA LYS A 14 -15.12 -27.00 13.92
C LYS A 14 -13.85 -26.20 14.22
N LYS A 15 -12.84 -26.82 14.85
CA LYS A 15 -11.54 -26.18 15.12
C LYS A 15 -10.82 -25.74 13.86
N SER A 16 -10.84 -26.57 12.81
CA SER A 16 -10.24 -26.22 11.52
C SER A 16 -10.96 -25.05 10.84
N HIS A 17 -12.27 -24.90 11.05
CA HIS A 17 -13.06 -23.83 10.45
C HIS A 17 -12.81 -22.49 11.16
N GLU A 18 -12.78 -22.48 12.49
CA GLU A 18 -12.51 -21.28 13.29
C GLU A 18 -11.09 -20.74 13.07
N LEU A 19 -10.06 -21.61 13.04
CA LEU A 19 -8.68 -21.21 12.70
C LEU A 19 -8.54 -20.66 11.28
N ASN A 20 -9.32 -21.16 10.32
CA ASN A 20 -9.30 -20.68 8.95
C ASN A 20 -10.00 -19.32 8.79
N ILE A 21 -11.05 -19.06 9.58
CA ILE A 21 -11.72 -17.75 9.64
C ILE A 21 -10.77 -16.70 10.23
N GLU A 22 -10.15 -17.00 11.37
CA GLU A 22 -9.24 -16.07 12.06
C GLU A 22 -7.99 -15.73 11.21
N LYS A 23 -7.46 -16.73 10.48
CA LYS A 23 -6.35 -16.53 9.54
C LYS A 23 -6.78 -15.74 8.29
N SER A 24 -8.01 -15.91 7.83
CA SER A 24 -8.56 -15.15 6.70
C SER A 24 -8.69 -13.67 7.06
N ASP A 25 -9.24 -13.37 8.23
CA ASP A 25 -9.44 -11.99 8.69
C ASP A 25 -8.11 -11.26 8.91
N MET A 26 -7.11 -11.95 9.47
CA MET A 26 -5.76 -11.38 9.61
C MET A 26 -5.11 -11.05 8.26
N ASN A 27 -5.29 -11.88 7.23
CA ASN A 27 -4.75 -11.58 5.90
C ASN A 27 -5.41 -10.34 5.28
N VAL A 28 -6.72 -10.18 5.45
CA VAL A 28 -7.44 -8.99 4.96
C VAL A 28 -6.96 -7.73 5.66
N ILE A 29 -6.82 -7.77 6.99
CA ILE A 29 -6.32 -6.65 7.79
C ILE A 29 -4.89 -6.29 7.38
N MET A 30 -3.99 -7.27 7.27
CA MET A 30 -2.60 -7.06 6.89
C MET A 30 -2.48 -6.48 5.47
N CYS A 31 -3.30 -6.95 4.54
CA CYS A 31 -3.35 -6.40 3.19
C CYS A 31 -3.80 -4.93 3.20
N TRP A 32 -4.83 -4.61 3.96
CA TRP A 32 -5.32 -3.24 4.11
C TRP A 32 -4.28 -2.31 4.74
N VAL A 33 -3.66 -2.75 5.85
CA VAL A 33 -2.59 -2.00 6.53
C VAL A 33 -1.46 -1.72 5.56
N CYS A 34 -0.99 -2.75 4.84
CA CYS A 34 0.07 -2.58 3.86
C CYS A 34 -0.30 -1.55 2.79
N LYS A 35 -1.48 -1.68 2.17
CA LYS A 35 -1.92 -0.76 1.10
C LYS A 35 -1.98 0.68 1.60
N LYS A 36 -2.49 0.89 2.82
CA LYS A 36 -2.54 2.20 3.46
C LYS A 36 -1.14 2.74 3.72
N SER A 37 -0.24 1.95 4.29
CA SER A 37 1.15 2.34 4.53
C SER A 37 1.88 2.72 3.24
N VAL A 38 1.78 1.93 2.18
CA VAL A 38 2.41 2.23 0.89
C VAL A 38 1.86 3.53 0.30
N HIS A 39 0.57 3.78 0.43
CA HIS A 39 -0.04 5.04 -0.01
C HIS A 39 0.49 6.25 0.75
N GLU A 40 0.53 6.19 2.09
CA GLU A 40 1.04 7.27 2.93
C GLU A 40 2.52 7.55 2.67
N ILE A 41 3.35 6.49 2.56
CA ILE A 41 4.78 6.63 2.26
C ILE A 41 4.99 7.32 0.91
N LYS A 42 4.22 6.98 -0.12
CA LYS A 42 4.31 7.65 -1.43
C LYS A 42 3.96 9.15 -1.33
N GLY A 43 2.97 9.50 -0.52
CA GLY A 43 2.62 10.89 -0.24
C GLY A 43 3.75 11.65 0.44
N ILE A 44 4.33 11.06 1.49
CA ILE A 44 5.47 11.63 2.24
C ILE A 44 6.67 11.83 1.31
N VAL A 45 7.02 10.81 0.52
CA VAL A 45 8.15 10.91 -0.42
C VAL A 45 7.92 11.99 -1.46
N LEU A 46 6.70 12.10 -2.02
CA LEU A 46 6.37 13.16 -2.97
C LEU A 46 6.53 14.55 -2.34
N HIS A 47 6.08 14.72 -1.09
CA HIS A 47 6.24 15.97 -0.35
C HIS A 47 7.71 16.33 -0.15
N GLU A 48 8.54 15.37 0.27
CA GLU A 48 9.98 15.60 0.43
C GLU A 48 10.66 15.91 -0.91
N ILE A 49 10.29 15.23 -2.00
CA ILE A 49 10.77 15.56 -3.35
C ILE A 49 10.43 17.02 -3.70
N GLN A 50 9.21 17.48 -3.43
CA GLN A 50 8.81 18.87 -3.71
C GLN A 50 9.62 19.89 -2.91
N LYS A 51 9.91 19.58 -1.65
CA LYS A 51 10.75 20.41 -0.79
C LYS A 51 12.18 20.50 -1.32
N GLU A 52 12.77 19.37 -1.72
CA GLU A 52 14.11 19.32 -2.31
C GLU A 52 14.18 20.03 -3.66
N ILE A 53 13.12 19.92 -4.49
CA ILE A 53 13.02 20.69 -5.74
C ILE A 53 13.15 22.20 -5.46
N LYS A 54 12.42 22.72 -4.47
CA LYS A 54 12.50 24.15 -4.10
C LYS A 54 13.91 24.52 -3.63
N ALA A 55 14.52 23.70 -2.78
CA ALA A 55 15.86 23.95 -2.26
C ALA A 55 16.89 24.03 -3.41
N VAL A 56 16.91 23.03 -4.29
CA VAL A 56 17.83 22.96 -5.43
C VAL A 56 17.57 24.08 -6.42
N CYS A 57 16.31 24.37 -6.75
CA CYS A 57 16.00 25.41 -7.75
C CYS A 57 16.32 26.82 -7.26
N LYS A 58 16.22 27.07 -5.96
CA LYS A 58 16.62 28.35 -5.36
C LYS A 58 18.10 28.67 -5.56
N GLU A 59 18.96 27.64 -5.62
CA GLU A 59 20.40 27.81 -5.88
C GLU A 59 20.68 28.24 -7.33
N MET A 60 19.72 28.06 -8.25
CA MET A 60 19.89 28.39 -9.66
C MET A 60 19.62 29.87 -10.00
N ASN A 61 19.32 30.71 -9.00
CA ASN A 61 19.12 32.16 -9.13
C ASN A 61 18.16 32.52 -10.28
N ILE A 62 18.68 33.11 -11.37
CA ILE A 62 17.89 33.55 -12.53
C ILE A 62 17.13 32.42 -13.23
N LEU A 63 17.55 31.16 -13.03
CA LEU A 63 16.91 29.98 -13.61
C LEU A 63 15.94 29.29 -12.65
N GLU A 64 15.72 29.80 -11.43
CA GLU A 64 14.85 29.20 -10.41
C GLU A 64 13.49 28.80 -10.97
N HIS A 65 12.80 29.74 -11.62
CA HIS A 65 11.47 29.48 -12.19
C HIS A 65 11.48 28.41 -13.30
N ILE A 66 12.54 28.38 -14.12
CA ILE A 66 12.70 27.37 -15.19
C ILE A 66 12.97 26.00 -14.54
N CYS A 67 13.85 25.95 -13.55
CA CYS A 67 14.15 24.75 -12.78
C CYS A 67 12.89 24.18 -12.15
N GLU A 68 12.12 24.98 -11.40
CA GLU A 68 10.90 24.53 -10.73
C GLU A 68 9.89 23.98 -11.74
N LYS A 69 9.68 24.69 -12.85
CA LYS A 69 8.75 24.27 -13.90
C LYS A 69 9.08 22.87 -14.43
N TYR A 70 10.36 22.60 -14.73
CA TYR A 70 10.76 21.28 -15.25
C TYR A 70 10.80 20.22 -14.16
N ALA A 71 11.29 20.56 -12.97
CA ALA A 71 11.37 19.64 -11.85
C ALA A 71 9.98 19.16 -11.41
N TYR A 72 9.01 20.07 -11.23
CA TYR A 72 7.63 19.69 -10.92
C TYR A 72 6.94 18.94 -12.06
N LYS A 73 7.28 19.22 -13.32
CA LYS A 73 6.76 18.47 -14.47
C LYS A 73 7.19 17.00 -14.43
N TYR A 74 8.41 16.70 -13.98
CA TYR A 74 8.95 15.34 -13.98
C TYR A 74 8.91 14.63 -12.61
N GLN A 75 8.53 15.31 -11.52
CA GLN A 75 8.52 14.73 -10.17
C GLN A 75 7.74 13.40 -10.07
N PHE A 76 6.60 13.28 -10.73
CA PHE A 76 5.79 12.06 -10.71
C PHE A 76 6.43 10.93 -11.52
N LEU A 77 7.11 11.25 -12.61
CA LEU A 77 7.86 10.28 -13.40
C LEU A 77 9.06 9.77 -12.59
N ILE A 78 9.79 10.67 -11.91
CA ILE A 78 10.88 10.30 -11.01
C ILE A 78 10.37 9.39 -9.89
N LEU A 79 9.25 9.77 -9.25
CA LEU A 79 8.63 8.96 -8.20
C LEU A 79 8.24 7.58 -8.71
N HIS A 80 7.68 7.47 -9.92
CA HIS A 80 7.32 6.20 -10.53
C HIS A 80 8.53 5.32 -10.86
N LEU A 81 9.63 5.93 -11.30
CA LEU A 81 10.87 5.22 -11.60
C LEU A 81 11.58 4.72 -10.34
N LEU A 82 11.55 5.51 -9.26
CA LEU A 82 12.15 5.13 -7.97
C LEU A 82 11.30 4.12 -7.19
N PHE A 83 9.97 4.23 -7.29
CA PHE A 83 9.01 3.38 -6.59
C PHE A 83 8.08 2.70 -7.60
N PRO A 84 8.59 1.72 -8.36
CA PRO A 84 7.79 1.03 -9.36
C PRO A 84 6.64 0.24 -8.71
N GLY A 85 5.49 0.23 -9.39
CA GLY A 85 4.30 -0.51 -8.97
C GLY A 85 3.29 0.33 -8.15
N ASN A 86 2.11 -0.24 -7.94
CA ASN A 86 1.05 0.33 -7.10
C ASN A 86 1.05 -0.34 -5.71
N SER A 87 0.22 0.17 -4.79
CA SER A 87 0.11 -0.39 -3.44
C SER A 87 -0.28 -1.87 -3.44
N GLU A 88 -1.11 -2.31 -4.40
CA GLU A 88 -1.44 -3.73 -4.57
C GLU A 88 -0.18 -4.57 -4.81
N HIS A 89 0.57 -4.24 -5.86
CA HIS A 89 1.71 -5.04 -6.29
C HIS A 89 2.84 -5.03 -5.25
N THR A 90 3.06 -3.90 -4.58
CA THR A 90 3.99 -3.83 -3.44
C THR A 90 3.57 -4.76 -2.31
N CYS A 91 2.28 -4.75 -1.95
CA CYS A 91 1.78 -5.56 -0.84
C CYS A 91 1.67 -7.05 -1.16
N GLN A 92 1.43 -7.41 -2.42
CA GLN A 92 1.55 -8.78 -2.90
C GLN A 92 3.01 -9.25 -2.84
N HIS A 93 3.97 -8.41 -3.24
CA HIS A 93 5.39 -8.73 -3.13
C HIS A 93 5.86 -8.96 -1.69
N LEU A 94 5.27 -8.24 -0.73
CA LEU A 94 5.52 -8.42 0.70
C LEU A 94 4.74 -9.60 1.32
N ASN A 95 4.01 -10.38 0.53
CA ASN A 95 3.11 -11.44 0.98
C ASN A 95 2.05 -10.97 2.01
N MET A 96 1.69 -9.69 1.98
CA MET A 96 0.65 -9.11 2.83
C MET A 96 -0.71 -9.09 2.14
N CYS A 97 -0.73 -9.10 0.80
CA CYS A 97 -1.90 -9.31 -0.03
C CYS A 97 -1.74 -10.57 -0.87
N LYS A 98 -2.87 -11.17 -1.27
CA LYS A 98 -2.91 -12.25 -2.26
C LYS A 98 -3.25 -11.72 -3.64
#